data_AF-A0A847H1W9-F1
#
_entry.id   AF-A0A847H1W9-F1
#
_cell.length_a   1.000
_cell.length_b   1.000
_cell.length_c   1.000
_cell.angle_alpha   90.00
_cell.angle_beta   90.00
_cell.angle_gamma   90.00
#
_symmetry.space_group_name_H-M   'P 1'
#
loop_
_entity.id
_entity.type
_entity.pdbx_description
1 polymer ?
#
loop_
_entity_poly.entity_id
_entity_poly.type
_entity_poly.pdbx_seq_one_letter_code
_entity_poly.pdbx_strand_id
1 'polypeptide(L)'
;MASIEQRGNTFRIVFRFGSRKFSRTLRTKDRKAADACLARLEDNLRRLELGLLEVPDGVDLPTFLLSDGRAQRRPEPPSCIRTLGGLLEGYLNGITPGSLEDSTLVGMRIHVRRLKRVLGANLVLDSLSLEDIQKFVDKRARDKGIHGRHLSSATIKKELRTLTSAWTWGLDSGALSRPLPKKGLRFPKMTEKPPFQTWQEIERKISRGGLTKAEVADLWDCLFLTLPEIEELLEFVRAHAKQPFIYPMVMFAAHTGARRSEMVRSEIDDIDFDGATVLIREKKRIRGKLSTRRVPLSPFLVQVLRDWLKIHPGGRHTFALGAEVPRSRKTRSIGTQLTRDEAHDHFKRTLLGSRWERIRGWHIFRHSFCSNCAAKGIDQRIINAWVGHQTEEMVRRYRHLIPNQQQEAIRLVFGGLPKETIPINTEEVAQ
;
A
#
# COMPACT_ATOMS: atom_id res chain seq x y z
N MET A 1 -65.60 -18.64 0.86
CA MET A 1 -65.84 -18.67 -0.61
C MET A 1 -64.74 -17.91 -1.34
N ALA A 2 -64.03 -18.59 -2.23
CA ALA A 2 -63.04 -18.03 -3.15
C ALA A 2 -63.57 -18.13 -4.59
N SER A 3 -63.16 -17.22 -5.47
CA SER A 3 -63.55 -17.23 -6.88
C SER A 3 -62.43 -16.64 -7.75
N ILE A 4 -62.47 -16.97 -9.05
CA ILE A 4 -61.57 -16.40 -10.06
C ILE A 4 -62.35 -15.40 -10.93
N GLU A 5 -61.79 -14.21 -11.10
CA GLU A 5 -62.20 -13.21 -12.08
C GLU A 5 -61.17 -13.15 -13.21
N GLN A 6 -61.61 -13.08 -14.46
CA GLN A 6 -60.72 -12.74 -15.59
C GLN A 6 -60.63 -11.22 -15.72
N ARG A 7 -59.41 -10.67 -15.70
CA ARG A 7 -59.14 -9.25 -15.92
C ARG A 7 -58.14 -9.07 -17.06
N GLY A 8 -58.65 -8.66 -18.22
CA GLY A 8 -57.90 -8.62 -19.46
C GLY A 8 -57.37 -10.01 -19.82
N ASN A 9 -56.06 -10.12 -20.03
CA ASN A 9 -55.37 -11.38 -20.35
C ASN A 9 -54.90 -12.16 -19.12
N THR A 10 -55.26 -11.76 -17.90
CA THR A 10 -54.78 -12.41 -16.67
C THR A 10 -55.91 -12.75 -15.71
N PHE A 11 -55.71 -13.77 -14.87
CA PHE A 11 -56.66 -14.15 -13.84
C PHE A 11 -56.37 -13.48 -12.49
N ARG A 12 -57.42 -13.14 -11.75
CA ARG A 12 -57.39 -12.60 -10.38
C ARG A 12 -58.23 -13.49 -9.48
N ILE A 13 -57.67 -13.92 -8.36
CA ILE A 13 -58.43 -14.60 -7.32
C ILE A 13 -59.01 -13.57 -6.35
N VAL A 14 -60.23 -13.81 -5.91
CA VAL A 14 -60.95 -13.02 -4.90
C VAL A 14 -61.49 -13.98 -3.86
N PHE A 15 -61.24 -13.73 -2.57
CA PHE A 15 -61.75 -14.57 -1.50
C PHE A 15 -62.06 -13.74 -0.25
N ARG A 16 -62.85 -14.29 0.67
CA ARG A 16 -63.12 -13.68 1.98
C ARG A 16 -62.53 -14.54 3.07
N PHE A 17 -61.98 -13.88 4.08
CA PHE A 17 -61.52 -14.51 5.31
C PHE A 17 -61.93 -13.61 6.49
N GLY A 18 -62.70 -14.15 7.43
CA GLY A 18 -63.43 -13.36 8.42
C GLY A 18 -64.34 -12.30 7.78
N SER A 19 -64.33 -11.08 8.30
CA SER A 19 -65.09 -9.94 7.77
C SER A 19 -64.41 -9.24 6.57
N ARG A 20 -63.19 -9.65 6.19
CA ARG A 20 -62.37 -8.97 5.17
C ARG A 20 -62.41 -9.67 3.81
N LYS A 21 -62.44 -8.87 2.75
CA LYS A 21 -62.31 -9.32 1.35
C LYS A 21 -60.87 -9.13 0.89
N PHE A 22 -60.29 -10.18 0.33
CA PHE A 22 -58.95 -10.20 -0.23
C PHE A 22 -59.01 -10.47 -1.73
N SER A 23 -57.99 -10.00 -2.45
CA SER A 23 -57.88 -10.25 -3.88
C SER A 23 -56.45 -10.20 -4.36
N ARG A 24 -56.09 -11.03 -5.33
CA ARG A 24 -54.73 -11.12 -5.86
C ARG A 24 -54.67 -11.57 -7.31
N THR A 25 -53.86 -10.89 -8.11
CA THR A 25 -53.63 -11.24 -9.51
C THR A 25 -52.65 -12.41 -9.63
N LEU A 26 -53.01 -13.47 -10.36
CA LEU A 26 -52.21 -14.69 -10.51
C LEU A 26 -51.12 -14.59 -11.59
N ARG A 27 -51.06 -13.48 -12.35
CA ARG A 27 -50.08 -13.22 -13.42
C ARG A 27 -49.93 -14.37 -14.43
N THR A 28 -50.98 -15.18 -14.60
CA THR A 28 -51.06 -16.24 -15.63
C THR A 28 -52.18 -15.93 -16.60
N LYS A 29 -51.96 -16.30 -17.87
CA LYS A 29 -52.99 -16.28 -18.93
C LYS A 29 -53.65 -17.65 -19.12
N ASP A 30 -53.12 -18.68 -18.48
CA ASP A 30 -53.63 -20.04 -18.56
C ASP A 30 -54.73 -20.26 -17.52
N ARG A 31 -55.92 -20.65 -17.99
CA ARG A 31 -57.08 -20.93 -17.14
C ARG A 31 -56.86 -22.15 -16.26
N LYS A 32 -56.20 -23.21 -16.76
CA LYS A 32 -55.93 -24.42 -15.97
C LYS A 32 -55.01 -24.11 -14.80
N ALA A 33 -53.93 -23.35 -15.03
CA ALA A 33 -53.06 -22.88 -13.96
C ALA A 33 -53.79 -21.98 -12.95
N ALA A 34 -54.74 -21.16 -13.40
CA ALA A 34 -55.54 -20.32 -12.51
C ALA A 34 -56.48 -21.16 -11.62
N ASP A 35 -57.22 -22.11 -12.20
CA ASP A 35 -58.13 -23.01 -11.48
C ASP A 35 -57.35 -23.88 -10.47
N ALA A 36 -56.15 -24.36 -10.81
CA ALA A 36 -55.27 -25.06 -9.89
C ALA A 36 -54.78 -24.19 -8.72
N CYS A 37 -54.61 -22.87 -8.93
CA CYS A 37 -54.31 -21.95 -7.82
C CYS A 37 -55.52 -21.73 -6.92
N LEU A 38 -56.73 -21.67 -7.46
CA LEU A 38 -57.95 -21.55 -6.68
C LEU A 38 -58.19 -22.79 -5.82
N ALA A 39 -58.07 -23.98 -6.39
CA ALA A 39 -58.23 -25.23 -5.65
C ALA A 39 -57.25 -25.33 -4.46
N ARG A 40 -55.99 -24.92 -4.65
CA ARG A 40 -54.99 -24.85 -3.57
C ARG A 40 -55.35 -23.80 -2.52
N LEU A 41 -55.83 -22.63 -2.93
CA LEU A 41 -56.28 -21.60 -1.99
C LEU A 41 -57.44 -22.11 -1.12
N GLU A 42 -58.42 -22.76 -1.73
CA GLU A 42 -59.59 -23.33 -1.04
C GLU A 42 -59.18 -24.40 -0.03
N ASP A 43 -58.24 -25.29 -0.40
CA ASP A 43 -57.69 -26.29 0.52
C ASP A 43 -56.97 -25.63 1.70
N ASN A 44 -56.13 -24.62 1.44
CA ASN A 44 -55.42 -23.89 2.51
C ASN A 44 -56.37 -23.10 3.41
N LEU A 45 -57.44 -22.50 2.88
CA LEU A 45 -58.49 -21.87 3.68
C LEU A 45 -59.18 -22.88 4.60
N ARG A 46 -59.49 -24.08 4.11
CA ARG A 46 -60.09 -25.15 4.91
C ARG A 46 -59.15 -25.64 6.01
N ARG A 47 -57.86 -25.82 5.72
CA ARG A 47 -56.86 -26.21 6.72
C ARG A 47 -56.76 -25.16 7.83
N LEU A 48 -56.89 -23.89 7.48
CA LEU A 48 -56.85 -22.78 8.43
C LEU A 48 -58.10 -22.73 9.31
N GLU A 49 -59.29 -22.96 8.73
CA GLU A 49 -60.55 -23.08 9.48
C GLU A 49 -60.56 -24.28 10.44
N LEU A 50 -59.91 -25.39 10.06
CA LEU A 50 -59.76 -26.59 10.89
C LEU A 50 -58.63 -26.49 11.92
N GLY A 51 -57.90 -25.36 11.99
CA GLY A 51 -56.75 -25.19 12.90
C GLY A 51 -55.51 -26.02 12.53
N LEU A 52 -55.47 -26.61 11.33
CA LEU A 52 -54.33 -27.38 10.80
C LEU A 52 -53.25 -26.47 10.17
N LEU A 53 -53.54 -25.19 9.98
CA LEU A 53 -52.64 -24.19 9.43
C LEU A 53 -52.74 -22.90 10.24
N GLU A 54 -51.66 -22.55 10.95
CA GLU A 54 -51.56 -21.29 11.70
C GLU A 54 -50.86 -20.22 10.85
N VAL A 55 -51.40 -18.99 10.86
CA VAL A 55 -50.78 -17.85 10.16
C VAL A 55 -49.84 -17.14 11.11
N PRO A 56 -48.53 -17.03 10.79
CA PRO A 56 -47.59 -16.27 11.61
C PRO A 56 -47.92 -14.76 11.59
N ASP A 57 -47.64 -14.09 12.70
CA ASP A 57 -47.87 -12.64 12.84
C ASP A 57 -47.14 -11.82 11.76
N GLY A 58 -47.84 -10.87 11.16
CA GLY A 58 -47.27 -9.91 10.19
C GLY A 58 -47.12 -10.42 8.75
N VAL A 59 -47.58 -11.65 8.43
CA VAL A 59 -47.51 -12.19 7.06
C VAL A 59 -48.70 -11.76 6.21
N ASP A 60 -48.44 -11.41 4.94
CA ASP A 60 -49.50 -11.14 3.96
C ASP A 60 -50.32 -12.41 3.68
N LEU A 61 -51.55 -12.44 4.20
CA LEU A 61 -52.43 -13.61 4.19
C LEU A 61 -52.67 -14.19 2.78
N PRO A 62 -52.94 -13.39 1.71
CA PRO A 62 -53.01 -13.93 0.36
C PRO A 62 -51.70 -14.53 -0.16
N THR A 63 -50.52 -14.00 0.20
CA THR A 63 -49.24 -14.62 -0.16
C THR A 63 -49.13 -15.99 0.49
N PHE A 64 -49.37 -16.05 1.80
CA PHE A 64 -49.22 -17.24 2.63
C PHE A 64 -50.12 -18.39 2.18
N LEU A 65 -51.39 -18.09 1.90
CA LEU A 65 -52.37 -19.09 1.47
C LEU A 65 -52.14 -19.58 0.02
N LEU A 66 -51.48 -18.78 -0.83
CA LEU A 66 -51.10 -19.19 -2.18
C LEU A 66 -49.73 -19.89 -2.24
N SER A 67 -48.99 -19.93 -1.13
CA SER A 67 -47.66 -20.55 -1.02
C SER A 67 -47.63 -21.79 -0.13
N ASP A 68 -48.79 -22.43 0.09
CA ASP A 68 -48.94 -23.62 0.95
C ASP A 68 -48.36 -23.42 2.36
N GLY A 69 -48.60 -22.24 2.95
CA GLY A 69 -48.15 -21.92 4.31
C GLY A 69 -46.66 -21.54 4.40
N ARG A 70 -45.98 -21.29 3.27
CA ARG A 70 -44.59 -20.82 3.28
C ARG A 70 -44.53 -19.29 3.31
N ALA A 71 -44.15 -18.74 4.46
CA ALA A 71 -43.98 -17.30 4.66
C ALA A 71 -42.68 -16.72 4.02
N GLN A 72 -41.77 -17.56 3.53
CA GLN A 72 -40.47 -17.12 3.04
C GLN A 72 -40.50 -16.70 1.55
N ARG A 73 -39.78 -15.61 1.25
CA ARG A 73 -39.36 -15.22 -0.12
C ARG A 73 -38.76 -16.45 -0.83
N ARG A 74 -39.00 -16.54 -2.14
CA ARG A 74 -38.24 -17.43 -3.04
C ARG A 74 -36.75 -17.24 -2.72
N PRO A 75 -35.96 -18.30 -2.43
CA PRO A 75 -34.54 -18.12 -2.20
C PRO A 75 -33.94 -17.47 -3.44
N GLU A 76 -33.51 -16.21 -3.30
CA GLU A 76 -32.66 -15.60 -4.30
C GLU A 76 -31.40 -16.45 -4.34
N PRO A 77 -30.93 -16.89 -5.54
CA PRO A 77 -29.63 -17.54 -5.61
C PRO A 77 -28.64 -16.59 -4.93
N PRO A 78 -27.86 -17.03 -3.93
CA PRO A 78 -26.89 -16.14 -3.31
C PRO A 78 -26.07 -15.51 -4.43
N SER A 79 -25.71 -14.24 -4.31
CA SER A 79 -24.71 -13.61 -5.18
C SER A 79 -23.39 -14.35 -4.96
N CYS A 80 -23.25 -15.46 -5.66
CA CYS A 80 -22.55 -16.64 -5.20
C CYS A 80 -21.11 -16.54 -5.71
N ILE A 81 -20.37 -15.60 -5.14
CA ILE A 81 -18.91 -15.61 -5.24
C ILE A 81 -18.43 -16.87 -4.53
N ARG A 82 -18.27 -17.98 -5.27
CA ARG A 82 -17.83 -19.27 -4.72
C ARG A 82 -16.35 -19.49 -4.84
N THR A 83 -15.71 -18.79 -5.77
CA THR A 83 -14.32 -19.03 -6.13
C THR A 83 -13.42 -17.91 -5.64
N LEU A 84 -12.16 -18.26 -5.33
CA LEU A 84 -11.12 -17.28 -5.02
C LEU A 84 -10.96 -16.24 -6.13
N GLY A 85 -11.05 -16.66 -7.39
CA GLY A 85 -10.96 -15.78 -8.55
C GLY A 85 -12.05 -14.72 -8.56
N GLY A 86 -13.30 -15.15 -8.37
CA GLY A 86 -14.45 -14.25 -8.30
C GLY A 86 -14.36 -13.27 -7.13
N LEU A 87 -13.89 -13.72 -5.96
CA LEU A 87 -13.72 -12.85 -4.78
C LEU A 87 -12.68 -11.75 -5.05
N LEU A 88 -11.53 -12.12 -5.59
CA LEU A 88 -10.43 -11.19 -5.83
C LEU A 88 -10.78 -10.18 -6.93
N GLU A 89 -11.47 -10.60 -7.99
CA GLU A 89 -11.93 -9.71 -9.06
C GLU A 89 -13.06 -8.81 -8.60
N GLY A 90 -14.07 -9.36 -7.92
CA GLY A 90 -15.16 -8.59 -7.33
C GLY A 90 -14.63 -7.50 -6.38
N TYR A 91 -13.66 -7.85 -5.54
CA TYR A 91 -13.01 -6.89 -4.66
C TYR A 91 -12.30 -5.78 -5.45
N LEU A 92 -11.50 -6.13 -6.47
CA LEU A 92 -10.79 -5.12 -7.26
C LEU A 92 -11.75 -4.20 -8.04
N ASN A 93 -12.84 -4.74 -8.58
CA ASN A 93 -13.85 -3.99 -9.33
C ASN A 93 -14.73 -3.12 -8.42
N GLY A 94 -14.91 -3.54 -7.16
CA GLY A 94 -15.64 -2.78 -6.14
C GLY A 94 -14.85 -1.62 -5.53
N ILE A 95 -13.57 -1.44 -5.88
CA ILE A 95 -12.78 -0.30 -5.39
C ILE A 95 -13.25 0.97 -6.10
N THR A 96 -13.77 1.91 -5.34
CA THR A 96 -14.17 3.24 -5.84
C THR A 96 -12.96 3.95 -6.48
N PRO A 97 -13.09 4.48 -7.71
CA PRO A 97 -12.03 5.26 -8.35
C PRO A 97 -11.54 6.39 -7.44
N GLY A 98 -10.21 6.53 -7.31
CA GLY A 98 -9.58 7.55 -6.46
C GLY A 98 -9.47 7.22 -4.97
N SER A 99 -10.09 6.14 -4.48
CA SER A 99 -9.99 5.74 -3.06
C SER A 99 -8.60 5.19 -2.67
N LEU A 100 -7.83 4.71 -3.65
CA LEU A 100 -6.48 4.19 -3.49
C LEU A 100 -5.53 4.79 -4.53
N GLU A 101 -4.26 4.95 -4.15
CA GLU A 101 -3.21 5.35 -5.09
C GLU A 101 -2.98 4.28 -6.17
N ASP A 102 -2.70 4.70 -7.41
CA ASP A 102 -2.44 3.80 -8.54
C ASP A 102 -1.35 2.76 -8.25
N SER A 103 -0.28 3.15 -7.56
CA SER A 103 0.78 2.22 -7.17
C SER A 103 0.29 1.10 -6.24
N THR A 104 -0.72 1.40 -5.41
CA THR A 104 -1.35 0.41 -4.53
C THR A 104 -2.20 -0.54 -5.37
N LEU A 105 -3.00 -0.02 -6.31
CA LEU A 105 -3.80 -0.83 -7.23
C LEU A 105 -2.93 -1.77 -8.10
N VAL A 106 -1.84 -1.25 -8.66
CA VAL A 106 -0.86 -2.06 -9.41
C VAL A 106 -0.29 -3.17 -8.52
N GLY A 107 0.09 -2.84 -7.27
CA GLY A 107 0.56 -3.84 -6.30
C GLY A 107 -0.50 -4.91 -6.02
N MET A 108 -1.75 -4.51 -5.78
CA MET A 108 -2.85 -5.44 -5.52
C MET A 108 -3.12 -6.36 -6.72
N ARG A 109 -3.07 -5.86 -7.96
CA ARG A 109 -3.19 -6.68 -9.18
C ARG A 109 -2.08 -7.73 -9.27
N ILE A 110 -0.84 -7.37 -8.91
CA ILE A 110 0.28 -8.32 -8.83
C ILE A 110 0.00 -9.38 -7.75
N HIS A 111 -0.48 -8.98 -6.58
CA HIS A 111 -0.82 -9.90 -5.50
C HIS A 111 -1.94 -10.86 -5.92
N VAL A 112 -3.02 -10.37 -6.55
CA VAL A 112 -4.13 -11.18 -7.06
C VAL A 112 -3.64 -12.22 -8.07
N ARG A 113 -2.79 -11.83 -9.02
CA ARG A 113 -2.20 -12.77 -9.99
C ARG A 113 -1.42 -13.88 -9.30
N ARG A 114 -0.65 -13.54 -8.26
CA ARG A 114 0.15 -14.52 -7.49
C ARG A 114 -0.72 -15.44 -6.62
N LEU A 115 -1.74 -14.89 -5.98
CA LEU A 115 -2.73 -15.65 -5.21
C LEU A 115 -3.42 -16.68 -6.12
N LYS A 116 -3.95 -16.24 -7.28
CA LYS A 116 -4.56 -17.14 -8.27
C LYS A 116 -3.59 -18.20 -8.79
N ARG A 117 -2.33 -17.84 -9.06
CA ARG A 117 -1.29 -18.77 -9.53
C ARG A 117 -0.98 -19.88 -8.52
N VAL A 118 -1.03 -19.59 -7.22
CA VAL A 118 -0.60 -20.52 -6.18
C VAL A 118 -1.75 -21.28 -5.55
N LEU A 119 -2.84 -20.58 -5.20
CA LEU A 119 -4.02 -21.19 -4.56
C LEU A 119 -5.05 -21.71 -5.58
N GLY A 120 -4.98 -21.24 -6.83
CA GLY A 120 -5.95 -21.58 -7.88
C GLY A 120 -7.10 -20.58 -7.94
N ALA A 121 -7.44 -20.11 -9.15
CA ALA A 121 -8.56 -19.19 -9.34
C ALA A 121 -9.92 -19.84 -9.06
N ASN A 122 -10.04 -21.14 -9.30
CA ASN A 122 -11.28 -21.91 -9.11
C ASN A 122 -11.41 -22.52 -7.71
N LEU A 123 -10.49 -22.21 -6.79
CA LEU A 123 -10.56 -22.71 -5.42
C LEU A 123 -11.88 -22.28 -4.78
N VAL A 124 -12.62 -23.24 -4.26
CA VAL A 124 -13.88 -23.00 -3.55
C VAL A 124 -13.56 -22.34 -2.21
N LEU A 125 -14.19 -21.18 -1.94
CA LEU A 125 -13.89 -20.38 -0.76
C LEU A 125 -14.21 -21.12 0.54
N ASP A 126 -15.28 -21.91 0.55
CA ASP A 126 -15.70 -22.72 1.71
C ASP A 126 -14.72 -23.85 2.07
N SER A 127 -13.90 -24.29 1.11
CA SER A 127 -12.90 -25.33 1.32
C SER A 127 -11.51 -24.78 1.66
N LEU A 128 -11.30 -23.46 1.60
CA LEU A 128 -10.00 -22.87 1.91
C LEU A 128 -9.69 -23.08 3.40
N SER A 129 -8.58 -23.77 3.67
CA SER A 129 -8.12 -24.08 5.02
C SER A 129 -6.88 -23.25 5.43
N LEU A 130 -6.50 -23.30 6.70
CA LEU A 130 -5.23 -22.75 7.18
C LEU A 130 -4.03 -23.41 6.46
N GLU A 131 -4.11 -24.72 6.20
CA GLU A 131 -3.07 -25.49 5.53
C GLU A 131 -2.84 -25.00 4.10
N ASP A 132 -3.90 -24.64 3.37
CA ASP A 132 -3.78 -24.11 2.02
C ASP A 132 -3.06 -22.75 2.01
N ILE A 133 -3.37 -21.90 2.99
CA ILE A 133 -2.68 -20.61 3.13
C ILE A 133 -1.23 -20.83 3.59
N GLN A 134 -0.94 -21.82 4.42
CA GLN A 134 0.43 -22.19 4.79
C GLN A 134 1.20 -22.71 3.57
N LYS A 135 0.61 -23.58 2.74
CA LYS A 135 1.18 -24.03 1.45
C LYS A 135 1.49 -22.85 0.53
N PHE A 136 0.62 -21.83 0.51
CA PHE A 136 0.90 -20.58 -0.20
C PHE A 136 2.15 -19.89 0.35
N VAL A 137 2.26 -19.72 1.67
CA VAL A 137 3.43 -19.12 2.32
C VAL A 137 4.70 -19.92 2.00
N ASP A 138 4.67 -21.23 2.14
CA ASP A 138 5.84 -22.11 1.94
C ASP A 138 6.31 -22.13 0.49
N LYS A 139 5.37 -22.12 -0.47
CA LYS A 139 5.71 -22.02 -1.90
C LYS A 139 6.29 -20.65 -2.23
N ARG A 140 5.69 -19.57 -1.73
CA ARG A 140 6.18 -18.21 -1.96
C ARG A 140 7.52 -17.95 -1.28
N ALA A 141 7.78 -18.56 -0.13
CA ALA A 141 9.07 -18.49 0.56
C ALA A 141 10.20 -19.11 -0.25
N ARG A 142 9.92 -20.10 -1.10
CA ARG A 142 10.91 -20.73 -1.98
C ARG A 142 11.15 -19.95 -3.28
N ASP A 143 10.25 -19.05 -3.66
CA ASP A 143 10.41 -18.26 -4.88
C ASP A 143 11.65 -17.35 -4.80
N LYS A 144 12.29 -17.14 -5.96
CA LYS A 144 13.47 -16.28 -6.08
C LYS A 144 13.13 -14.84 -5.71
N GLY A 145 13.92 -14.27 -4.83
CA GLY A 145 13.92 -12.87 -4.42
C GLY A 145 14.99 -12.06 -5.15
N ILE A 146 15.53 -11.05 -4.46
CA ILE A 146 16.55 -10.15 -4.99
C ILE A 146 17.93 -10.63 -4.51
N HIS A 147 18.98 -10.37 -5.29
CA HIS A 147 20.38 -10.66 -4.92
C HIS A 147 20.63 -12.15 -4.60
N GLY A 148 19.97 -13.05 -5.34
CA GLY A 148 20.13 -14.50 -5.16
C GLY A 148 19.47 -15.09 -3.91
N ARG A 149 18.78 -14.26 -3.10
CA ARG A 149 18.04 -14.72 -1.93
C ARG A 149 16.66 -15.24 -2.30
N HIS A 150 16.06 -15.97 -1.38
CA HIS A 150 14.64 -16.27 -1.38
C HIS A 150 13.79 -15.03 -1.07
N LEU A 151 12.50 -15.12 -1.39
CA LEU A 151 11.56 -14.03 -1.16
C LEU A 151 11.39 -13.72 0.33
N SER A 152 11.43 -12.44 0.69
CA SER A 152 11.22 -12.00 2.07
C SER A 152 9.79 -12.24 2.54
N SER A 153 9.63 -12.61 3.82
CA SER A 153 8.31 -12.79 4.43
C SER A 153 7.50 -11.49 4.48
N ALA A 154 8.15 -10.31 4.45
CA ALA A 154 7.48 -9.02 4.26
C ALA A 154 6.68 -8.95 2.95
N THR A 155 7.21 -9.50 1.85
CA THR A 155 6.49 -9.54 0.57
C THR A 155 5.30 -10.49 0.63
N ILE A 156 5.48 -11.67 1.24
CA ILE A 156 4.40 -12.66 1.41
C ILE A 156 3.27 -12.08 2.27
N LYS A 157 3.61 -11.41 3.38
CA LYS A 157 2.64 -10.72 4.25
C LYS A 157 1.86 -9.63 3.51
N LYS A 158 2.48 -8.91 2.55
CA LYS A 158 1.78 -7.91 1.71
C LYS A 158 0.78 -8.57 0.75
N GLU A 159 1.12 -9.72 0.18
CA GLU A 159 0.20 -10.50 -0.65
C GLU A 159 -1.01 -10.98 0.17
N LEU A 160 -0.77 -11.56 1.35
CA LEU A 160 -1.82 -11.99 2.27
C LEU A 160 -2.65 -10.84 2.83
N ARG A 161 -2.11 -9.62 2.90
CA ARG A 161 -2.90 -8.43 3.23
C ARG A 161 -3.94 -8.14 2.15
N THR A 162 -3.61 -8.35 0.88
CA THR A 162 -4.59 -8.17 -0.21
C THR A 162 -5.67 -9.24 -0.15
N LEU A 163 -5.29 -10.50 0.12
CA LEU A 163 -6.27 -11.57 0.37
C LEU A 163 -7.17 -11.24 1.56
N THR A 164 -6.59 -10.77 2.66
CA THR A 164 -7.35 -10.35 3.85
C THR A 164 -8.36 -9.26 3.49
N SER A 165 -7.95 -8.22 2.78
CA SER A 165 -8.85 -7.13 2.41
C SER A 165 -9.99 -7.61 1.51
N ALA A 166 -9.70 -8.47 0.53
CA ALA A 166 -10.71 -9.06 -0.33
C ALA A 166 -11.70 -9.95 0.46
N TRP A 167 -11.19 -10.70 1.42
CA TRP A 167 -12.00 -11.56 2.27
C TRP A 167 -12.90 -10.76 3.22
N THR A 168 -12.37 -9.71 3.84
CA THR A 168 -13.15 -8.79 4.66
C THR A 168 -14.26 -8.13 3.83
N TRP A 169 -13.95 -7.66 2.62
CA TRP A 169 -14.96 -7.16 1.70
C TRP A 169 -16.03 -8.22 1.36
N GLY A 170 -15.64 -9.47 1.17
CA GLY A 170 -16.57 -10.59 0.96
C GLY A 170 -17.50 -10.83 2.16
N LEU A 171 -17.00 -10.68 3.39
CA LEU A 171 -17.82 -10.76 4.61
C LEU A 171 -18.79 -9.58 4.71
N ASP A 172 -18.27 -8.36 4.54
CA ASP A 172 -19.06 -7.13 4.67
C ASP A 172 -20.15 -7.01 3.60
N SER A 173 -19.94 -7.63 2.43
CA SER A 173 -20.93 -7.71 1.35
C SER A 173 -21.93 -8.86 1.49
N GLY A 174 -21.77 -9.74 2.49
CA GLY A 174 -22.60 -10.95 2.65
C GLY A 174 -22.28 -12.07 1.66
N ALA A 175 -21.23 -11.94 0.84
CA ALA A 175 -20.79 -12.98 -0.09
C ALA A 175 -20.08 -14.15 0.63
N LEU A 176 -19.56 -13.91 1.84
CA LEU A 176 -18.91 -14.89 2.70
C LEU A 176 -19.54 -14.87 4.09
N SER A 177 -19.51 -16.01 4.77
CA SER A 177 -20.05 -16.18 6.13
C SER A 177 -19.00 -16.52 7.19
N ARG A 178 -17.75 -16.81 6.79
CA ARG A 178 -16.68 -17.29 7.68
C ARG A 178 -15.42 -16.44 7.53
N PRO A 179 -14.70 -16.15 8.63
CA PRO A 179 -13.44 -15.41 8.57
C PRO A 179 -12.34 -16.22 7.87
N LEU A 180 -11.39 -15.51 7.26
CA LEU A 180 -10.23 -16.13 6.61
C LEU A 180 -9.41 -16.95 7.62
N PRO A 181 -9.17 -18.25 7.40
CA PRO A 181 -8.44 -19.12 8.34
C PRO A 181 -6.92 -18.86 8.28
N LYS A 182 -6.48 -17.70 8.76
CA LYS A 182 -5.07 -17.26 8.72
C LYS A 182 -4.36 -17.24 10.08
N LYS A 183 -5.07 -17.56 11.17
CA LYS A 183 -4.49 -17.55 12.52
C LYS A 183 -3.53 -18.73 12.65
N GLY A 184 -2.30 -18.48 13.08
CA GLY A 184 -1.28 -19.54 13.26
C GLY A 184 -0.28 -19.68 12.10
N LEU A 185 -0.40 -18.90 11.03
CA LEU A 185 0.56 -18.93 9.91
C LEU A 185 2.00 -18.69 10.38
N ARG A 186 2.91 -19.55 9.92
CA ARG A 186 4.35 -19.46 10.17
C ARG A 186 5.05 -18.90 8.94
N PHE A 187 5.95 -17.95 9.17
CA PHE A 187 6.71 -17.28 8.11
C PHE A 187 8.21 -17.51 8.32
N PRO A 188 9.01 -17.51 7.24
CA PRO A 188 10.46 -17.44 7.35
C PRO A 188 10.89 -16.25 8.21
N LYS A 189 11.93 -16.45 9.03
CA LYS A 189 12.55 -15.39 9.81
C LYS A 189 13.02 -14.27 8.88
N MET A 190 12.85 -13.03 9.34
CA MET A 190 13.41 -11.86 8.66
C MET A 190 14.75 -11.55 9.28
N THR A 191 15.73 -11.23 8.45
CA THR A 191 16.95 -10.58 8.90
C THR A 191 16.67 -9.10 9.08
N GLU A 192 17.05 -8.55 10.23
CA GLU A 192 16.99 -7.12 10.46
C GLU A 192 17.98 -6.42 9.51
N LYS A 193 17.58 -5.24 9.00
CA LYS A 193 18.50 -4.46 8.17
C LYS A 193 19.60 -3.87 9.04
N PRO A 194 20.84 -3.77 8.53
CA PRO A 194 21.88 -3.03 9.22
C PRO A 194 21.45 -1.60 9.57
N PRO A 195 22.03 -0.99 10.63
CA PRO A 195 21.88 0.43 10.87
C PRO A 195 22.39 1.25 9.67
N PHE A 196 21.94 2.50 9.56
CA PHE A 196 22.50 3.42 8.57
C PHE A 196 23.98 3.64 8.86
N GLN A 197 24.81 3.63 7.82
CA GLN A 197 26.26 3.69 7.93
C GLN A 197 26.83 4.64 6.88
N THR A 198 27.97 5.22 7.21
CA THR A 198 28.79 6.03 6.31
C THR A 198 29.43 5.18 5.22
N TRP A 199 29.91 5.83 4.17
CA TRP A 199 30.64 5.17 3.09
C TRP A 199 31.87 4.42 3.59
N GLN A 200 32.68 5.07 4.43
CA GLN A 200 33.92 4.51 4.98
C GLN A 200 33.67 3.27 5.85
N GLU A 201 32.60 3.27 6.66
CA GLU A 201 32.24 2.10 7.47
C GLU A 201 31.83 0.91 6.59
N ILE A 202 31.10 1.16 5.50
CA ILE A 202 30.70 0.13 4.56
C ILE A 202 31.93 -0.45 3.85
N GLU A 203 32.82 0.40 3.34
CA GLU A 203 34.06 -0.05 2.70
C GLU A 203 34.95 -0.85 3.65
N ARG A 204 35.10 -0.39 4.90
CA ARG A 204 35.84 -1.12 5.94
C ARG A 204 35.25 -2.49 6.23
N LYS A 205 33.92 -2.65 6.20
CA LYS A 205 33.27 -3.96 6.39
C LYS A 205 33.48 -4.87 5.19
N ILE A 206 33.43 -4.31 3.98
CA ILE A 206 33.64 -5.07 2.74
C ILE A 206 35.10 -5.53 2.64
N SER A 207 36.06 -4.68 2.99
CA SER A 207 37.49 -4.98 2.88
C SER A 207 37.96 -6.11 3.81
N ARG A 208 37.25 -6.37 4.92
CA ARG A 208 37.51 -7.50 5.82
C ARG A 208 37.26 -8.87 5.16
N GLY A 209 36.47 -8.92 4.08
CA GLY A 209 36.11 -10.18 3.42
C GLY A 209 35.01 -10.96 4.14
N GLY A 210 34.60 -12.09 3.55
CA GLY A 210 33.60 -13.01 4.12
C GLY A 210 32.13 -12.67 3.87
N LEU A 211 31.82 -11.53 3.23
CA LEU A 211 30.44 -11.13 2.92
C LEU A 211 29.97 -11.67 1.57
N THR A 212 28.76 -12.19 1.53
CA THR A 212 28.06 -12.53 0.28
C THR A 212 27.69 -11.28 -0.51
N LYS A 213 27.47 -11.43 -1.82
CA LYS A 213 26.99 -10.32 -2.69
C LYS A 213 25.71 -9.66 -2.16
N ALA A 214 24.85 -10.44 -1.50
CA ALA A 214 23.59 -9.95 -0.96
C ALA A 214 23.79 -9.13 0.33
N GLU A 215 24.74 -9.51 1.18
CA GLU A 215 25.08 -8.73 2.38
C GLU A 215 25.78 -7.42 2.01
N VAL A 216 26.69 -7.45 1.03
CA VAL A 216 27.28 -6.23 0.48
C VAL A 216 26.18 -5.30 -0.07
N ALA A 217 25.22 -5.85 -0.79
CA ALA A 217 24.07 -5.10 -1.29
C ALA A 217 23.19 -4.50 -0.17
N ASP A 218 23.02 -5.20 0.96
CA ASP A 218 22.29 -4.68 2.12
C ASP A 218 23.05 -3.55 2.80
N LEU A 219 24.39 -3.62 2.88
CA LEU A 219 25.20 -2.52 3.43
C LEU A 219 25.00 -1.25 2.62
N TRP A 220 25.11 -1.33 1.29
CA TRP A 220 24.87 -0.20 0.40
C TRP A 220 23.42 0.32 0.43
N ASP A 221 22.43 -0.55 0.70
CA ASP A 221 21.04 -0.13 0.95
C ASP A 221 20.86 0.67 2.25
N CYS A 222 21.86 0.62 3.14
CA CYS A 222 21.91 1.33 4.41
C CYS A 222 22.94 2.47 4.39
N LEU A 223 23.45 2.86 3.22
CA LEU A 223 24.31 4.02 3.09
C LEU A 223 23.53 5.30 3.43
N PHE A 224 24.14 6.18 4.21
CA PHE A 224 23.82 7.60 4.23
C PHE A 224 25.09 8.40 3.90
N LEU A 225 24.89 9.57 3.29
CA LEU A 225 25.97 10.50 2.96
C LEU A 225 26.15 11.50 4.09
N THR A 226 27.40 11.73 4.48
CA THR A 226 27.80 12.83 5.37
C THR A 226 27.64 14.19 4.68
N LEU A 227 27.68 15.30 5.43
CA LEU A 227 27.56 16.63 4.85
C LEU A 227 28.63 16.91 3.76
N PRO A 228 29.92 16.61 3.96
CA PRO A 228 30.92 16.79 2.90
C PRO A 228 30.63 15.95 1.65
N GLU A 229 30.19 14.69 1.82
CA GLU A 229 29.82 13.84 0.68
C GLU A 229 28.57 14.35 -0.05
N ILE A 230 27.64 14.99 0.66
CA ILE A 230 26.49 15.66 0.02
C ILE A 230 26.98 16.83 -0.83
N GLU A 231 27.89 17.65 -0.32
CA GLU A 231 28.47 18.79 -1.03
C GLU A 231 29.20 18.33 -2.31
N GLU A 232 30.10 17.35 -2.19
CA GLU A 232 30.80 16.78 -3.34
C GLU A 232 29.84 16.16 -4.39
N LEU A 233 28.79 15.47 -3.93
CA LEU A 233 27.78 14.93 -4.84
C LEU A 233 27.00 16.05 -5.54
N LEU A 234 26.67 17.13 -4.84
CA LEU A 234 25.96 18.27 -5.41
C LEU A 234 26.80 18.98 -6.47
N GLU A 235 28.10 19.17 -6.22
CA GLU A 235 29.04 19.70 -7.20
C GLU A 235 29.16 18.80 -8.42
N PHE A 236 29.32 17.49 -8.20
CA PHE A 236 29.36 16.51 -9.28
C PHE A 236 28.08 16.56 -10.13
N VAL A 237 26.90 16.58 -9.49
CA VAL A 237 25.61 16.67 -10.17
C VAL A 237 25.49 17.98 -10.93
N ARG A 238 25.93 19.11 -10.36
CA ARG A 238 25.92 20.42 -11.03
C ARG A 238 26.74 20.39 -12.33
N ALA A 239 27.90 19.74 -12.32
CA ALA A 239 28.78 19.66 -13.47
C ALA A 239 28.35 18.65 -14.55
N HIS A 240 27.68 17.54 -14.17
CA HIS A 240 27.43 16.40 -15.06
C HIS A 240 25.95 16.18 -15.42
N ALA A 241 25.02 16.91 -14.79
CA ALA A 241 23.60 16.78 -15.09
C ALA A 241 23.27 17.22 -16.52
N LYS A 242 22.79 16.29 -17.35
CA LYS A 242 22.30 16.59 -18.71
C LYS A 242 20.99 17.36 -18.74
N GLN A 243 20.25 17.37 -17.63
CA GLN A 243 18.95 18.04 -17.54
C GLN A 243 19.01 19.09 -16.43
N PRO A 244 18.66 20.36 -16.71
CA PRO A 244 18.79 21.46 -15.76
C PRO A 244 18.07 21.25 -14.43
N PHE A 245 16.92 20.55 -14.42
CA PHE A 245 16.14 20.32 -13.20
C PHE A 245 16.83 19.39 -12.19
N ILE A 246 17.83 18.59 -12.60
CA ILE A 246 18.39 17.54 -11.74
C ILE A 246 19.14 18.14 -10.56
N TYR A 247 19.99 19.14 -10.79
CA TYR A 247 20.73 19.80 -9.72
C TYR A 247 19.82 20.41 -8.63
N PRO A 248 18.87 21.31 -8.95
CA PRO A 248 17.99 21.87 -7.93
C PRO A 248 17.07 20.82 -7.28
N MET A 249 16.68 19.76 -8.00
CA MET A 249 15.89 18.66 -7.43
C MET A 249 16.68 17.80 -6.44
N VAL A 250 17.95 17.50 -6.72
CA VAL A 250 18.85 16.78 -5.79
C VAL A 250 19.14 17.64 -4.57
N MET A 251 19.43 18.93 -4.77
CA MET A 251 19.60 19.92 -3.70
C MET A 251 18.39 19.96 -2.78
N PHE A 252 17.19 20.06 -3.35
CA PHE A 252 15.93 20.04 -2.60
C PHE A 252 15.77 18.75 -1.79
N ALA A 253 16.07 17.59 -2.38
CA ALA A 253 15.99 16.30 -1.68
C ALA A 253 16.93 16.24 -0.47
N ALA A 254 18.18 16.68 -0.65
CA ALA A 254 19.22 16.65 0.38
C ALA A 254 18.92 17.61 1.54
N HIS A 255 18.34 18.78 1.26
CA HIS A 255 18.10 19.83 2.24
C HIS A 255 16.74 19.73 2.95
N THR A 256 15.78 18.95 2.42
CA THR A 256 14.43 18.84 3.01
C THR A 256 14.05 17.42 3.44
N GLY A 257 14.80 16.41 3.00
CA GLY A 257 14.42 14.99 3.18
C GLY A 257 13.13 14.59 2.44
N ALA A 258 12.70 15.39 1.46
CA ALA A 258 11.51 15.12 0.65
C ALA A 258 11.66 13.82 -0.16
N ARG A 259 10.54 13.07 -0.27
CA ARG A 259 10.50 11.86 -1.09
C ARG A 259 10.45 12.26 -2.57
N ARG A 260 11.01 11.42 -3.45
CA ARG A 260 10.90 11.60 -4.92
C ARG A 260 9.49 11.96 -5.39
N SER A 261 8.48 11.25 -4.88
CA SER A 261 7.09 11.50 -5.29
C SER A 261 6.52 12.82 -4.75
N GLU A 262 7.06 13.34 -3.66
CA GLU A 262 6.68 14.66 -3.12
C GLU A 262 7.26 15.76 -4.03
N MET A 263 8.54 15.67 -4.37
CA MET A 263 9.19 16.62 -5.30
C MET A 263 8.59 16.61 -6.71
N VAL A 264 8.18 15.44 -7.21
CA VAL A 264 7.51 15.33 -8.53
C VAL A 264 6.14 16.04 -8.55
N ARG A 265 5.50 16.21 -7.39
CA ARG A 265 4.18 16.81 -7.27
C ARG A 265 4.20 18.22 -6.69
N SER A 266 5.35 18.72 -6.24
CA SER A 266 5.43 20.08 -5.72
C SER A 266 5.10 21.07 -6.82
N GLU A 267 4.47 22.16 -6.41
CA GLU A 267 4.15 23.30 -7.25
C GLU A 267 5.04 24.49 -6.87
N ILE A 268 5.22 25.43 -7.80
CA ILE A 268 6.01 26.65 -7.54
C ILE A 268 5.38 27.43 -6.38
N ASP A 269 4.05 27.50 -6.34
CA ASP A 269 3.26 28.16 -5.29
C ASP A 269 3.37 27.49 -3.91
N ASP A 270 3.96 26.29 -3.82
CA ASP A 270 4.24 25.67 -2.52
C ASP A 270 5.46 26.32 -1.82
N ILE A 271 6.25 27.14 -2.53
CA ILE A 271 7.49 27.73 -2.03
C ILE A 271 7.24 29.18 -1.59
N ASP A 272 7.40 29.41 -0.30
CA ASP A 272 7.41 30.75 0.29
C ASP A 272 8.87 31.19 0.46
N PHE A 273 9.33 32.04 -0.46
CA PHE A 273 10.70 32.54 -0.45
C PHE A 273 10.95 33.61 0.63
N ASP A 274 9.92 34.32 1.07
CA ASP A 274 10.03 35.37 2.08
C ASP A 274 10.05 34.76 3.49
N GLY A 275 9.18 33.78 3.72
CA GLY A 275 9.20 32.95 4.92
C GLY A 275 10.28 31.86 4.93
N ALA A 276 11.01 31.68 3.82
CA ALA A 276 11.98 30.60 3.60
C ALA A 276 11.42 29.21 3.98
N THR A 277 10.21 28.88 3.52
CA THR A 277 9.59 27.56 3.77
C THR A 277 9.02 26.95 2.50
N VAL A 278 8.84 25.63 2.50
CA VAL A 278 8.11 24.91 1.46
C VAL A 278 6.99 24.06 2.06
N LEU A 279 5.82 24.09 1.42
CA LEU A 279 4.67 23.27 1.75
C LEU A 279 4.73 21.93 0.99
N ILE A 280 5.11 20.86 1.67
CA ILE A 280 5.17 19.53 1.05
C ILE A 280 3.79 18.87 1.04
N ARG A 281 3.32 18.50 -0.16
CA ARG A 281 2.05 17.78 -0.39
C ARG A 281 2.17 16.27 -0.23
N GLU A 282 1.50 15.73 0.77
CA GLU A 282 1.58 14.35 1.20
C GLU A 282 0.29 13.57 0.88
N LYS A 283 0.48 12.35 0.38
CA LYS A 283 -0.63 11.43 0.09
C LYS A 283 -0.75 10.25 1.05
N LYS A 284 0.28 10.01 1.87
CA LYS A 284 0.45 8.76 2.63
C LYS A 284 0.52 8.93 4.15
N ARG A 285 0.49 10.17 4.65
CA ARG A 285 0.62 10.44 6.09
C ARG A 285 -0.72 10.19 6.81
N ILE A 286 -1.82 10.66 6.25
CA ILE A 286 -3.16 10.48 6.83
C ILE A 286 -3.96 9.53 5.91
N ARG A 287 -4.53 8.47 6.49
CA ARG A 287 -5.34 7.51 5.71
C ARG A 287 -6.59 8.22 5.20
N GLY A 288 -6.85 8.12 3.90
CA GLY A 288 -8.04 8.70 3.27
C GLY A 288 -8.02 10.22 3.12
N LYS A 289 -6.92 10.91 3.46
CA LYS A 289 -6.83 12.38 3.38
C LYS A 289 -5.48 12.83 2.81
N LEU A 290 -5.53 13.79 1.91
CA LEU A 290 -4.34 14.55 1.49
C LEU A 290 -3.92 15.48 2.63
N SER A 291 -2.65 15.41 3.03
CA SER A 291 -2.10 16.27 4.07
C SER A 291 -0.95 17.11 3.54
N THR A 292 -0.56 18.10 4.32
CA THR A 292 0.60 18.92 4.02
C THR A 292 1.46 19.05 5.27
N ARG A 293 2.75 19.36 5.05
CA ARG A 293 3.69 19.75 6.10
C ARG A 293 4.58 20.87 5.61
N ARG A 294 4.96 21.79 6.49
CA ARG A 294 5.93 22.85 6.18
C ARG A 294 7.34 22.41 6.55
N VAL A 295 8.30 22.72 5.69
CA VAL A 295 9.73 22.45 5.92
C VAL A 295 10.49 23.75 5.69
N PRO A 296 11.37 24.17 6.63
CA PRO A 296 12.22 25.34 6.43
C PRO A 296 13.25 25.08 5.32
N LEU A 297 13.57 26.11 4.57
CA LEU A 297 14.57 26.11 3.51
C LEU A 297 15.85 26.74 4.03
N SER A 298 17.00 26.13 3.74
CA SER A 298 18.26 26.79 4.01
C SER A 298 18.45 27.97 3.04
N PRO A 299 19.21 29.02 3.42
CA PRO A 299 19.50 30.15 2.52
C PRO A 299 20.09 29.71 1.18
N PHE A 300 20.97 28.70 1.21
CA PHE A 300 21.56 28.16 -0.01
C PHE A 300 20.54 27.46 -0.92
N LEU A 301 19.58 26.70 -0.37
CA LEU A 301 18.50 26.10 -1.16
C LEU A 301 17.58 27.19 -1.74
N VAL A 302 17.27 28.24 -0.98
CA VAL A 302 16.51 29.41 -1.48
C VAL A 302 17.18 30.00 -2.71
N GLN A 303 18.49 30.25 -2.65
CA GLN A 303 19.24 30.80 -3.78
C GLN A 303 19.19 29.86 -5.00
N VAL A 304 19.45 28.56 -4.80
CA VAL A 304 19.40 27.56 -5.88
C VAL A 304 18.02 27.49 -6.54
N LEU A 305 16.94 27.56 -5.76
CA LEU A 305 15.58 27.56 -6.30
C LEU A 305 15.26 28.85 -7.05
N ARG A 306 15.71 30.02 -6.57
CA ARG A 306 15.56 31.28 -7.31
C ARG A 306 16.29 31.24 -8.65
N ASP A 307 17.51 30.70 -8.68
CA ASP A 307 18.27 30.57 -9.93
C ASP A 307 17.65 29.56 -10.89
N TRP A 308 17.11 28.46 -10.36
CA TRP A 308 16.33 27.50 -11.14
C TRP A 308 15.09 28.14 -11.78
N LEU A 309 14.35 28.96 -11.03
CA LEU A 309 13.14 29.61 -11.55
C LEU A 309 13.42 30.57 -12.71
N LYS A 310 14.61 31.17 -12.80
CA LYS A 310 15.01 32.02 -13.95
C LYS A 310 15.08 31.25 -15.27
N ILE A 311 15.40 29.96 -15.22
CA ILE A 311 15.55 29.09 -16.40
C ILE A 311 14.46 28.01 -16.46
N HIS A 312 13.40 28.14 -15.65
CA HIS A 312 12.35 27.14 -15.56
C HIS A 312 11.57 27.06 -16.88
N PRO A 313 11.26 25.86 -17.41
CA PRO A 313 10.60 25.70 -18.71
C PRO A 313 9.10 26.06 -18.72
N GLY A 314 8.62 26.82 -17.72
CA GLY A 314 7.21 27.13 -17.49
C GLY A 314 6.39 25.96 -16.91
N GLY A 315 5.12 26.24 -16.62
CA GLY A 315 4.19 25.32 -15.94
C GLY A 315 4.20 25.47 -14.42
N ARG A 316 3.21 24.84 -13.75
CA ARG A 316 2.99 25.02 -12.30
C ARG A 316 3.91 24.20 -11.40
N HIS A 317 4.50 23.12 -11.92
CA HIS A 317 5.26 22.17 -11.11
C HIS A 317 6.67 22.71 -10.83
N THR A 318 7.17 22.57 -9.60
CA THR A 318 8.49 23.09 -9.19
C THR A 318 9.63 22.56 -10.07
N PHE A 319 9.56 21.28 -10.42
CA PHE A 319 10.56 20.62 -11.26
C PHE A 319 9.85 20.06 -12.48
N ALA A 320 10.30 20.51 -13.65
CA ALA A 320 9.71 20.16 -14.93
C ALA A 320 10.79 19.83 -15.97
N LEU A 321 10.44 18.96 -16.90
CA LEU A 321 11.19 18.78 -18.14
C LEU A 321 10.87 19.90 -19.10
N GLY A 322 11.86 20.29 -19.92
CA GLY A 322 11.66 21.23 -21.02
C GLY A 322 10.64 20.78 -22.07
N ALA A 323 10.24 21.72 -22.91
CA ALA A 323 9.35 21.52 -24.06
C ALA A 323 9.83 20.43 -25.04
N GLU A 324 11.15 20.33 -25.21
CA GLU A 324 11.82 19.29 -25.98
C GLU A 324 12.39 18.22 -25.07
N VAL A 325 11.78 17.04 -25.06
CA VAL A 325 12.29 15.88 -24.32
C VAL A 325 13.06 14.99 -25.31
N PRO A 326 14.39 14.79 -25.12
CA PRO A 326 15.14 13.87 -25.97
C PRO A 326 14.51 12.48 -25.95
N ARG A 327 14.20 11.92 -27.14
CA ARG A 327 13.48 10.64 -27.38
C ARG A 327 11.95 10.67 -27.25
N SER A 328 11.33 11.84 -27.06
CA SER A 328 9.86 11.99 -27.20
C SER A 328 9.52 12.46 -28.62
N ARG A 329 8.58 11.78 -29.29
CA ARG A 329 7.96 12.27 -30.56
C ARG A 329 6.95 13.41 -30.33
N LYS A 330 6.77 13.85 -29.09
CA LYS A 330 5.82 14.91 -28.71
C LYS A 330 6.60 16.18 -28.35
N THR A 331 6.56 17.17 -29.22
CA THR A 331 6.93 18.57 -28.92
C THR A 331 5.78 19.20 -28.14
N ARG A 332 6.06 19.88 -27.03
CA ARG A 332 5.05 20.57 -26.22
C ARG A 332 5.43 22.02 -26.05
N SER A 333 4.45 22.92 -25.93
CA SER A 333 4.67 24.36 -25.81
C SER A 333 5.14 24.82 -24.41
N ILE A 334 4.92 24.02 -23.37
CA ILE A 334 5.26 24.33 -21.97
C ILE A 334 5.94 23.11 -21.34
N GLY A 335 6.80 23.36 -20.34
CA GLY A 335 7.41 22.34 -19.51
C GLY A 335 6.36 21.39 -18.89
N THR A 336 6.73 20.11 -18.79
CA THR A 336 5.81 19.08 -18.31
C THR A 336 6.22 18.51 -16.98
N GLN A 337 5.20 18.11 -16.20
CA GLN A 337 5.40 17.42 -14.94
C GLN A 337 6.30 16.19 -15.15
N LEU A 338 7.34 16.09 -14.34
CA LEU A 338 8.18 14.90 -14.29
C LEU A 338 7.36 13.68 -13.89
N THR A 339 7.59 12.55 -14.52
CA THR A 339 7.21 11.27 -13.93
C THR A 339 8.26 10.85 -12.89
N ARG A 340 7.84 9.95 -11.99
CA ARG A 340 8.76 9.34 -11.01
C ARG A 340 9.92 8.62 -11.71
N ASP A 341 9.66 8.00 -12.85
CA ASP A 341 10.62 7.17 -13.55
C ASP A 341 11.60 8.03 -14.35
N GLU A 342 11.14 9.11 -14.99
CA GLU A 342 12.03 10.11 -15.62
C GLU A 342 12.99 10.75 -14.61
N ALA A 343 12.48 11.19 -13.45
CA ALA A 343 13.34 11.72 -12.40
C ALA A 343 14.40 10.70 -11.94
N HIS A 344 14.04 9.42 -11.86
CA HIS A 344 14.98 8.37 -11.45
C HIS A 344 16.00 8.02 -12.53
N ASP A 345 15.56 7.89 -13.77
CA ASP A 345 16.39 7.57 -14.92
C ASP A 345 17.42 8.68 -15.17
N HIS A 346 17.01 9.94 -15.23
CA HIS A 346 17.95 11.06 -15.40
C HIS A 346 18.95 11.14 -14.24
N PHE A 347 18.50 10.95 -12.99
CA PHE A 347 19.40 10.89 -11.84
C PHE A 347 20.43 9.76 -11.98
N LYS A 348 20.00 8.53 -12.30
CA LYS A 348 20.92 7.40 -12.47
C LYS A 348 21.89 7.59 -13.63
N ARG A 349 21.46 8.22 -14.73
CA ARG A 349 22.34 8.55 -15.86
C ARG A 349 23.40 9.59 -15.48
N THR A 350 23.07 10.57 -14.64
CA THR A 350 24.04 11.54 -14.14
C THR A 350 25.15 10.86 -13.32
N LEU A 351 24.83 9.83 -12.54
CA LEU A 351 25.80 9.16 -11.67
C LEU A 351 26.61 8.06 -12.37
N LEU A 352 26.25 7.67 -13.59
CA LEU A 352 26.86 6.56 -14.30
C LEU A 352 28.36 6.80 -14.55
N GLY A 353 29.20 5.81 -14.24
CA GLY A 353 30.65 5.92 -14.43
C GLY A 353 31.39 6.73 -13.36
N SER A 354 30.70 7.17 -12.30
CA SER A 354 31.29 7.87 -11.17
C SER A 354 31.27 7.01 -9.90
N ARG A 355 32.02 7.43 -8.86
CA ARG A 355 31.94 6.77 -7.54
C ARG A 355 30.51 6.72 -6.99
N TRP A 356 29.70 7.72 -7.32
CA TRP A 356 28.31 7.87 -6.89
C TRP A 356 27.36 6.86 -7.53
N GLU A 357 27.80 6.05 -8.50
CA GLU A 357 26.96 5.02 -9.13
C GLU A 357 26.39 4.01 -8.11
N ARG A 358 27.07 3.82 -6.98
CA ARG A 358 26.61 3.01 -5.83
C ARG A 358 25.30 3.50 -5.22
N ILE A 359 24.95 4.77 -5.40
CA ILE A 359 23.69 5.33 -4.94
C ILE A 359 22.52 4.66 -5.68
N ARG A 360 21.71 3.90 -4.95
CA ARG A 360 20.54 3.18 -5.50
C ARG A 360 19.45 4.11 -6.01
N GLY A 361 19.23 5.24 -5.35
CA GLY A 361 18.19 6.17 -5.73
C GLY A 361 17.86 7.20 -4.65
N TRP A 362 16.82 7.96 -4.92
CA TRP A 362 16.43 9.18 -4.19
C TRP A 362 16.19 9.03 -2.67
N HIS A 363 15.92 7.83 -2.16
CA HIS A 363 15.69 7.66 -0.72
C HIS A 363 16.96 7.88 0.12
N ILE A 364 18.15 7.80 -0.50
CA ILE A 364 19.40 8.10 0.19
C ILE A 364 19.39 9.51 0.78
N PHE A 365 18.89 10.52 0.06
CA PHE A 365 18.90 11.90 0.52
C PHE A 365 18.10 12.10 1.80
N ARG A 366 16.98 11.39 1.92
CA ARG A 366 16.18 11.38 3.14
C ARG A 366 16.89 10.67 4.29
N HIS A 367 17.58 9.56 4.00
CA HIS A 367 18.40 8.86 5.01
C HIS A 367 19.55 9.74 5.49
N SER A 368 20.26 10.38 4.57
CA SER A 368 21.31 11.36 4.85
C SER A 368 20.78 12.54 5.65
N PHE A 369 19.65 13.14 5.26
CA PHE A 369 19.04 14.26 6.00
C PHE A 369 18.75 13.86 7.45
N CYS A 370 18.02 12.75 7.68
CA CYS A 370 17.71 12.31 9.05
C CYS A 370 18.97 11.98 9.85
N SER A 371 19.93 11.30 9.23
CA SER A 371 21.17 10.84 9.88
C SER A 371 22.07 12.02 10.26
N ASN A 372 22.24 13.01 9.39
CA ASN A 372 23.03 14.21 9.68
C ASN A 372 22.32 15.11 10.71
N CYS A 373 20.99 15.26 10.66
CA CYS A 373 20.24 15.97 11.70
C CYS A 373 20.42 15.30 13.07
N ALA A 374 20.30 13.96 13.12
CA ALA A 374 20.51 13.20 14.35
C ALA A 374 21.96 13.33 14.86
N ALA A 375 22.96 13.25 13.97
CA ALA A 375 24.36 13.44 14.30
C ALA A 375 24.70 14.85 14.82
N LYS A 376 23.93 15.86 14.41
CA LYS A 376 24.00 17.23 14.95
C LYS A 376 23.18 17.43 16.23
N GLY A 377 22.56 16.38 16.77
CA GLY A 377 21.78 16.45 18.00
C GLY A 377 20.40 17.12 17.86
N ILE A 378 19.86 17.24 16.65
CA ILE A 378 18.53 17.80 16.43
C ILE A 378 17.46 16.86 17.01
N ASP A 379 16.52 17.42 17.76
CA ASP A 379 15.45 16.64 18.38
C ASP A 379 14.63 15.84 17.37
N GLN A 380 14.37 14.57 17.72
CA GLN A 380 13.69 13.62 16.85
C GLN A 380 12.28 14.07 16.43
N ARG A 381 11.57 14.82 17.28
CA ARG A 381 10.22 15.33 16.98
C ARG A 381 10.29 16.39 15.88
N ILE A 382 11.34 17.22 15.87
CA ILE A 382 11.59 18.21 14.82
C ILE A 382 11.90 17.50 13.50
N ILE A 383 12.80 16.51 13.52
CA ILE A 383 13.12 15.71 12.33
C ILE A 383 11.83 15.06 11.77
N ASN A 384 11.04 14.41 12.63
CA ASN A 384 9.77 13.79 12.26
C ASN A 384 8.75 14.80 11.70
N ALA A 385 8.74 16.04 12.19
CA ALA A 385 7.88 17.09 11.66
C ALA A 385 8.28 17.45 10.23
N TRP A 386 9.57 17.62 9.95
CA TRP A 386 10.09 18.00 8.63
C TRP A 386 9.98 16.88 7.59
N VAL A 387 10.35 15.66 7.96
CA VAL A 387 10.31 14.54 7.02
C VAL A 387 8.91 13.93 6.95
N GLY A 388 8.03 14.26 7.89
CA GLY A 388 6.74 13.61 8.10
C GLY A 388 6.91 12.30 8.89
N HIS A 389 5.78 11.71 9.31
CA HIS A 389 5.77 10.59 10.27
C HIS A 389 6.73 9.43 9.92
N GLN A 390 7.51 9.01 10.91
CA GLN A 390 8.36 7.82 10.89
C GLN A 390 7.95 6.89 12.01
N THR A 391 7.97 5.57 11.75
CA THR A 391 7.78 4.58 12.82
C THR A 391 9.01 4.52 13.70
N GLU A 392 8.86 4.05 14.95
CA GLU A 392 9.99 3.89 15.86
C GLU A 392 11.08 2.98 15.28
N GLU A 393 10.69 1.90 14.59
CA GLU A 393 11.60 1.01 13.87
C GLU A 393 12.46 1.77 12.84
N MET A 394 11.88 2.75 12.14
CA MET A 394 12.64 3.59 11.19
C MET A 394 13.64 4.51 11.92
N VAL A 395 13.24 5.06 13.07
CA VAL A 395 14.08 5.96 13.89
C VAL A 395 15.27 5.21 14.49
N ARG A 396 15.05 3.99 14.99
CA ARG A 396 16.11 3.15 15.58
C ARG A 396 17.32 2.97 14.65
N ARG A 397 17.11 2.98 13.33
CA ARG A 397 18.18 2.77 12.34
C ARG A 397 19.25 3.85 12.29
N TYR A 398 19.01 5.05 12.84
CA TYR A 398 20.00 6.13 12.94
C TYR A 398 20.17 6.67 14.37
N ARG A 399 19.52 6.05 15.37
CA ARG A 399 19.62 6.47 16.78
C ARG A 399 21.05 6.41 17.33
N HIS A 400 21.85 5.48 16.84
CA HIS A 400 23.26 5.33 17.21
C HIS A 400 24.14 6.51 16.76
N LEU A 401 23.65 7.39 15.87
CA LEU A 401 24.36 8.57 15.41
C LEU A 401 24.17 9.78 16.34
N ILE A 402 23.16 9.74 17.22
CA ILE A 402 22.94 10.84 18.17
C ILE A 402 24.19 10.96 19.04
N PRO A 403 24.79 12.17 19.16
CA PRO A 403 25.99 12.41 19.96
C PRO A 403 25.93 11.68 21.30
N ASN A 404 26.92 10.83 21.53
CA ASN A 404 26.75 9.66 22.36
C ASN A 404 26.87 9.98 23.86
N GLN A 405 25.79 10.44 24.46
CA GLN A 405 25.65 10.49 25.92
C GLN A 405 25.92 9.11 26.57
N GLN A 406 25.71 8.00 25.85
CA GLN A 406 25.98 6.65 26.38
C GLN A 406 27.47 6.33 26.42
N GLN A 407 28.28 6.81 25.46
CA GLN A 407 29.73 6.57 25.49
C GLN A 407 30.40 7.40 26.57
N GLU A 408 29.93 8.64 26.77
CA GLU A 408 30.36 9.44 27.91
C GLU A 408 29.88 8.80 29.23
N ALA A 409 28.66 8.29 29.32
CA ALA A 409 28.19 7.57 30.50
C ALA A 409 29.01 6.29 30.77
N ILE A 410 29.32 5.48 29.75
CA ILE A 410 30.18 4.29 29.90
C ILE A 410 31.61 4.69 30.27
N ARG A 411 32.14 5.78 29.71
CA ARG A 411 33.44 6.34 30.10
C ARG A 411 33.42 6.85 31.54
N LEU A 412 32.34 7.47 32.01
CA LEU A 412 32.21 7.92 33.39
C LEU A 412 32.11 6.74 34.37
N VAL A 413 31.46 5.63 33.97
CA VAL A 413 31.28 4.44 34.82
C VAL A 413 32.51 3.51 34.78
N PHE A 414 33.19 3.38 33.64
CA PHE A 414 34.23 2.37 33.41
C PHE A 414 35.56 2.94 32.86
N GLY A 415 35.69 4.25 32.65
CA GLY A 415 36.77 4.88 31.88
C GLY A 415 38.09 5.13 32.63
N GLY A 416 38.47 4.24 33.53
CA GLY A 416 39.87 4.11 33.90
C GLY A 416 40.57 3.21 32.88
N LEU A 417 41.46 3.76 32.05
CA LEU A 417 42.42 2.93 31.31
C LEU A 417 43.22 2.10 32.35
N PRO A 418 43.45 0.80 32.13
CA PRO A 418 44.35 0.04 33.00
C PRO A 418 45.71 0.74 33.01
N LYS A 419 46.29 0.95 34.19
CA LYS A 419 47.57 1.66 34.38
C LYS A 419 48.75 0.96 33.70
N GLU A 420 48.58 -0.30 33.32
CA GLU A 420 49.58 -1.11 32.63
C GLU A 420 48.96 -1.72 31.38
N THR A 421 49.38 -1.24 30.22
CA THR A 421 49.20 -1.96 28.96
C THR A 421 50.08 -3.19 28.99
N ILE A 422 49.49 -4.38 29.08
CA ILE A 422 50.22 -5.64 28.88
C ILE A 422 50.71 -5.64 27.42
N PRO A 423 52.02 -5.68 27.16
CA PRO A 423 52.53 -5.74 25.79
C PRO A 423 52.08 -7.08 25.17
N ILE A 424 51.33 -6.99 24.07
CA ILE A 424 51.00 -8.15 23.26
C ILE A 424 52.30 -8.56 22.56
N ASN A 425 52.90 -9.66 23.00
CA ASN A 425 54.08 -10.20 22.37
C ASN A 425 53.67 -10.79 21.01
N THR A 426 54.06 -10.14 19.92
CA THR A 426 53.65 -10.49 18.54
C THR A 426 54.31 -11.76 17.98
N GLU A 427 55.11 -12.48 18.77
CA GLU A 427 55.82 -13.69 18.30
C GLU A 427 55.02 -15.00 18.39
N GLU A 428 53.89 -15.07 19.12
CA GLU A 428 53.11 -16.32 19.26
C GLU A 428 51.97 -16.51 18.25
N VAL A 429 51.75 -15.58 17.30
CA VAL A 429 50.64 -15.69 16.32
C VAL A 429 51.09 -16.35 15.00
N ALA A 430 52.29 -16.92 14.94
CA ALA A 430 52.80 -17.66 13.79
C ALA A 430 53.10 -19.13 14.13
N GLN A 431 52.06 -19.93 14.38
CA GLN A 431 52.07 -21.38 14.15
C GLN A 431 50.74 -21.83 13.54
#